data_AF-A0A964MB11-F1
#
_entry.id   AF-A0A964MB11-F1
#
_cell.length_a   1.000
_cell.length_b   1.000
_cell.length_c   1.000
_cell.angle_alpha   90.00
_cell.angle_beta   90.00
_cell.angle_gamma   90.00
#
_symmetry.space_group_name_H-M   'P 1'
#
loop_
_entity.id
_entity.type
_entity.pdbx_description
1 polymer ?
#
loop_
_entity_poly.entity_id
_entity_poly.type
_entity_poly.pdbx_seq_one_letter_code
_entity_poly.pdbx_strand_id
1 'polypeptide(L)'
;MRLVTRSDFDGLICGVLLKEAGIVDSSLFVHPKDVQDGKVEVTASDVLANVPYAKGCGLWFDHHMSEEERAAFPHDFKGVSLAAKSCARVIYEYYGGKEKFPRFEEMLKAGFPSFYTKKED
;
A
#
# COMPACT_ATOMS: atom_id res chain seq x y z
N MET A 1 9.00 11.80 3.56
CA MET A 1 9.26 10.40 4.01
C MET A 1 9.75 9.58 2.82
N ARG A 2 10.44 8.46 3.06
CA ARG A 2 10.86 7.53 1.99
C ARG A 2 9.81 6.44 1.81
N LEU A 3 9.39 6.18 0.58
CA LEU A 3 8.53 5.05 0.24
C LEU A 3 9.37 3.77 0.08
N VAL A 4 8.95 2.67 0.71
CA VAL A 4 9.47 1.32 0.47
C VAL A 4 8.36 0.50 -0.16
N THR A 5 8.55 0.06 -1.41
CA THR A 5 7.49 -0.58 -2.20
C THR A 5 8.06 -1.58 -3.22
N ARG A 6 7.19 -2.33 -3.89
CA ARG A 6 7.55 -3.24 -4.99
C ARG A 6 7.80 -2.47 -6.29
N SER A 7 8.67 -3.01 -7.14
CA SER A 7 8.90 -2.51 -8.50
C SER A 7 7.87 -3.09 -9.50
N ASP A 8 6.58 -2.95 -9.18
CA ASP A 8 5.47 -3.33 -10.05
C ASP A 8 4.50 -2.16 -10.26
N PHE A 9 3.49 -2.37 -11.10
CA PHE A 9 2.54 -1.31 -11.44
C PHE A 9 1.83 -0.75 -10.20
N ASP A 10 1.43 -1.61 -9.25
CA ASP A 10 0.79 -1.18 -8.02
C ASP A 10 1.72 -0.35 -7.14
N GLY A 11 2.96 -0.80 -6.95
CA GLY A 11 3.97 -0.04 -6.22
C GLY A 11 4.29 1.33 -6.83
N LEU A 12 4.31 1.42 -8.17
CA LEU A 12 4.47 2.69 -8.87
C LEU A 12 3.29 3.65 -8.61
N ILE A 13 2.06 3.17 -8.70
CA ILE A 13 0.88 4.02 -8.44
C ILE A 13 0.80 4.42 -6.96
N CYS A 14 1.17 3.54 -6.02
CA CYS A 14 1.33 3.90 -4.60
C CYS A 14 2.26 5.11 -4.45
N GLY A 15 3.42 5.09 -5.13
CA GLY A 15 4.37 6.20 -5.13
C GLY A 15 3.80 7.49 -5.69
N VAL A 16 3.05 7.42 -6.79
CA VAL A 16 2.40 8.60 -7.38
C VAL A 16 1.38 9.21 -6.41
N LEU A 17 0.50 8.40 -5.83
CA LEU A 17 -0.54 8.87 -4.92
C LEU A 17 0.05 9.46 -3.63
N LEU A 18 1.03 8.80 -3.02
CA LEU A 18 1.67 9.27 -1.79
C LEU A 18 2.49 10.54 -2.04
N LYS A 19 3.09 10.69 -3.21
CA LYS A 19 3.78 11.92 -3.61
C LYS A 19 2.81 13.06 -3.81
N GLU A 20 1.70 12.83 -4.50
CA GLU A 20 0.62 13.82 -4.70
C GLU A 20 -0.01 14.26 -3.36
N ALA A 21 -0.11 13.33 -2.41
CA ALA A 21 -0.57 13.63 -1.05
C ALA A 21 0.46 14.40 -0.19
N GLY A 22 1.69 14.60 -0.68
CA GLY A 22 2.76 15.29 0.06
C GLY A 22 3.38 14.46 1.19
N ILE A 23 3.25 13.13 1.14
CA ILE A 23 3.71 12.22 2.20
C ILE A 23 5.15 11.76 1.95
N VAL A 24 5.46 11.44 0.69
CA VAL A 24 6.77 10.90 0.29
C VAL A 24 7.48 11.79 -0.71
N ASP A 25 8.81 11.82 -0.62
CA ASP A 25 9.72 12.62 -1.46
C ASP A 25 10.72 11.74 -2.24
N SER A 26 10.88 10.49 -1.82
CA SER A 26 11.85 9.52 -2.32
C SER A 26 11.27 8.11 -2.25
N SER A 27 11.83 7.18 -3.02
CA SER A 27 11.38 5.80 -3.08
C SER A 27 12.54 4.81 -3.13
N LEU A 28 12.35 3.66 -2.49
CA LEU A 28 13.19 2.48 -2.53
C LEU A 28 12.33 1.31 -3.02
N PHE A 29 12.74 0.72 -4.14
CA PHE A 29 12.11 -0.49 -4.64
C PHE A 29 12.78 -1.72 -4.05
N VAL A 30 11.98 -2.64 -3.53
CA VAL A 30 12.45 -3.84 -2.83
C VAL A 30 11.69 -5.07 -3.28
N HIS A 31 12.27 -6.25 -3.05
CA HIS A 31 11.53 -7.49 -3.08
C HIS A 31 10.84 -7.69 -1.71
N PRO A 32 9.55 -8.11 -1.64
CA PRO A 32 8.83 -8.31 -0.36
C PRO A 32 9.57 -9.20 0.63
N LYS A 33 10.22 -10.25 0.11
CA LYS A 33 11.04 -11.16 0.93
C LYS A 33 12.18 -10.47 1.64
N ASP A 34 12.79 -9.43 1.06
CA ASP A 34 13.91 -8.74 1.71
C ASP A 34 13.44 -7.88 2.89
N VAL A 35 12.21 -7.38 2.85
CA VAL A 35 11.57 -6.72 4.01
C VAL A 35 11.25 -7.77 5.09
N GLN A 36 10.66 -8.89 4.70
CA GLN A 36 10.31 -9.98 5.62
C GLN A 36 11.54 -10.61 6.30
N ASP A 37 12.64 -10.75 5.55
CA ASP A 37 13.92 -11.27 6.05
C ASP A 37 14.72 -10.23 6.85
N GLY A 38 14.23 -8.98 7.00
CA GLY A 38 14.89 -7.91 7.75
C GLY A 38 16.16 -7.36 7.08
N LYS A 39 16.32 -7.53 5.77
CA LYS A 39 17.47 -7.03 5.00
C LYS A 39 17.34 -5.56 4.59
N VAL A 40 16.13 -5.02 4.66
CA VAL A 40 15.82 -3.62 4.39
C VAL A 40 15.72 -2.89 5.73
N GLU A 41 16.55 -1.88 5.92
CA GLU A 41 16.43 -1.00 7.09
C GLU A 41 15.16 -0.15 6.97
N VAL A 42 14.28 -0.31 7.95
CA VAL A 42 13.00 0.40 8.07
C VAL A 42 12.98 1.22 9.35
N THR A 43 12.55 2.47 9.22
CA THR A 43 12.53 3.47 10.29
C THR A 43 11.18 4.19 10.32
N ALA A 44 10.97 5.03 11.34
CA ALA A 44 9.77 5.86 11.45
C ALA A 44 9.64 6.90 10.33
N SER A 45 10.69 7.11 9.52
CA SER A 45 10.68 7.98 8.33
C SER A 45 10.25 7.27 7.05
N ASP A 46 9.90 5.98 7.13
CA ASP A 46 9.50 5.15 6.00
C ASP A 46 7.98 4.94 5.93
N VAL A 47 7.46 4.96 4.71
CA VAL A 47 6.12 4.47 4.35
C VAL A 47 6.29 3.15 3.63
N LEU A 48 5.71 2.08 4.16
CA LEU A 48 5.67 0.78 3.49
C LEU A 48 4.34 0.64 2.75
N ALA A 49 4.39 0.39 1.45
CA ALA A 49 3.20 0.12 0.65
C ALA A 49 3.43 -1.11 -0.21
N ASN A 50 2.42 -1.98 -0.31
CA ASN A 50 2.47 -3.19 -1.14
C ASN A 50 3.64 -4.14 -0.75
N VAL A 51 4.07 -4.10 0.51
CA VAL A 51 5.12 -4.96 1.09
C VAL A 51 4.73 -5.37 2.52
N PRO A 52 5.27 -6.47 3.06
CA PRO A 52 5.00 -6.91 4.42
C PRO A 52 5.27 -5.81 5.46
N TYR A 53 4.48 -5.80 6.52
CA TYR A 53 4.72 -4.90 7.65
C TYR A 53 6.11 -5.11 8.25
N ALA A 54 6.81 -4.02 8.52
CA ALA A 54 8.03 -4.01 9.32
C ALA A 54 7.84 -3.06 10.50
N LYS A 55 8.01 -3.60 11.72
CA LYS A 55 7.82 -2.85 12.95
C LYS A 55 8.72 -1.62 12.99
N GLY A 56 8.13 -0.48 13.36
CA GLY A 56 8.84 0.79 13.44
C GLY A 56 8.73 1.67 12.21
N CYS A 57 8.08 1.21 11.13
CA CYS A 57 7.72 2.09 10.01
C CYS A 57 6.80 3.24 10.47
N GLY A 58 6.85 4.38 9.77
CA GLY A 58 5.99 5.51 10.07
C GLY A 58 4.55 5.34 9.60
N LEU A 59 4.36 4.72 8.43
CA LEU A 59 3.06 4.37 7.85
C LEU A 59 3.16 3.03 7.12
N TRP A 60 2.06 2.28 7.10
CA TRP A 60 1.96 1.02 6.38
C TRP A 60 0.60 0.86 5.68
N PHE A 61 0.65 0.46 4.41
CA PHE A 61 -0.51 0.18 3.57
C PHE A 61 -0.38 -1.20 2.93
N ASP A 62 -1.44 -2.00 3.04
CA ASP A 62 -1.48 -3.36 2.50
C ASP A 62 -2.88 -3.76 2.03
N HIS A 63 -2.96 -4.79 1.20
CA HIS A 63 -4.21 -5.40 0.77
C HIS A 63 -4.19 -6.94 0.71
N HIS A 64 -3.11 -7.60 1.12
CA HIS A 64 -2.94 -9.05 0.95
C HIS A 64 -3.54 -9.88 2.07
N MET A 65 -3.67 -9.30 3.27
CA MET A 65 -4.17 -10.03 4.43
C MET A 65 -5.58 -10.60 4.21
N SER A 66 -5.82 -11.80 4.73
CA SER A 66 -7.17 -12.32 4.93
C SER A 66 -7.90 -11.55 6.04
N GLU A 67 -9.22 -11.75 6.17
CA GLU A 67 -9.99 -11.16 7.27
C GLU A 67 -9.54 -11.71 8.63
N GLU A 68 -9.25 -13.01 8.71
CA GLU A 68 -8.73 -13.64 9.94
C GLU A 68 -7.34 -13.11 10.30
N GLU A 69 -6.45 -12.96 9.31
CA GLU A 69 -5.12 -12.39 9.52
C GLU A 69 -5.21 -10.95 10.02
N ARG A 70 -6.06 -10.12 9.39
CA ARG A 70 -6.30 -8.74 9.83
C ARG A 70 -6.84 -8.67 11.25
N ALA A 71 -7.79 -9.53 11.61
CA ALA A 71 -8.37 -9.58 12.95
C ALA A 71 -7.37 -9.99 14.03
N ALA A 72 -6.36 -10.78 13.67
CA ALA A 72 -5.28 -11.21 14.55
C ALA A 72 -4.04 -10.29 14.53
N PHE A 73 -3.98 -9.31 13.62
CA PHE A 73 -2.79 -8.49 13.41
C PHE A 73 -2.66 -7.38 14.48
N PRO A 74 -1.43 -7.00 14.89
CA PRO A 74 -1.23 -5.86 15.77
C PRO A 74 -1.88 -4.60 15.18
N HIS A 75 -2.61 -3.84 16.01
CA HIS A 75 -3.26 -2.59 15.61
C HIS A 75 -2.43 -1.35 15.98
N ASP A 76 -1.18 -1.52 16.41
CA ASP A 76 -0.27 -0.45 16.85
C ASP A 76 0.57 0.15 15.70
N PHE A 77 0.04 0.14 14.47
CA PHE A 77 0.64 0.80 13.31
C PHE A 77 -0.23 1.96 12.81
N LYS A 78 0.37 2.89 12.06
CA LYS A 78 -0.37 3.93 11.35
C LYS A 78 -0.53 3.55 9.88
N GLY A 79 -1.67 3.88 9.30
CA GLY A 79 -2.07 3.45 7.96
C GLY A 79 -3.20 2.43 8.03
N VAL A 80 -3.31 1.55 7.03
CA VAL A 80 -4.41 0.56 7.00
C VAL A 80 -4.08 -0.63 6.08
N SER A 81 -4.52 -1.83 6.47
CA SER A 81 -4.69 -2.96 5.55
C SER A 81 -6.16 -3.15 5.27
N LEU A 82 -6.57 -3.23 4.00
CA LEU A 82 -7.97 -3.44 3.60
C LEU A 82 -8.06 -4.45 2.46
N ALA A 83 -9.13 -5.25 2.43
CA ALA A 83 -9.46 -6.05 1.27
C ALA A 83 -9.75 -5.12 0.07
N ALA A 84 -8.80 -5.05 -0.87
CA ALA A 84 -8.90 -4.20 -2.05
C ALA A 84 -8.19 -4.84 -3.24
N LYS A 85 -8.52 -4.37 -4.45
CA LYS A 85 -7.93 -4.87 -5.70
C LYS A 85 -6.43 -4.56 -5.83
N SER A 86 -5.95 -3.56 -5.10
CA SER A 86 -4.56 -3.13 -5.10
C SER A 86 -4.25 -2.29 -3.86
N CYS A 87 -2.98 -2.20 -3.49
CA CYS A 87 -2.53 -1.32 -2.42
C CYS A 87 -2.73 0.15 -2.80
N ALA A 88 -2.58 0.51 -4.08
CA ALA A 88 -2.88 1.84 -4.58
C ALA A 88 -4.34 2.23 -4.33
N ARG A 89 -5.29 1.30 -4.45
CA ARG A 89 -6.69 1.57 -4.09
C ARG A 89 -6.83 1.84 -2.60
N VAL A 90 -6.13 1.09 -1.74
CA VAL A 90 -6.13 1.33 -0.28
C VAL A 90 -5.67 2.75 0.05
N ILE A 91 -4.53 3.18 -0.52
CA ILE A 91 -4.00 4.54 -0.34
C ILE A 91 -4.97 5.60 -0.86
N TYR A 92 -5.54 5.36 -2.06
CA TYR A 92 -6.50 6.27 -2.67
C TYR A 92 -7.69 6.52 -1.73
N GLU A 93 -8.35 5.46 -1.23
CA GLU A 93 -9.48 5.61 -0.31
C GLU A 93 -9.06 6.24 1.02
N TYR A 94 -7.91 5.85 1.58
CA TYR A 94 -7.41 6.35 2.86
C TYR A 94 -7.25 7.88 2.89
N TYR A 95 -6.83 8.49 1.78
CA TYR A 95 -6.62 9.94 1.70
C TYR A 95 -7.80 10.72 1.11
N GLY A 96 -8.99 10.11 0.98
CA GLY A 96 -10.22 10.81 0.54
C GLY A 96 -10.59 10.60 -0.94
N GLY A 97 -10.00 9.60 -1.59
CA GLY A 97 -10.40 9.13 -2.91
C GLY A 97 -10.51 10.24 -3.95
N LYS A 98 -11.66 10.32 -4.62
CA LYS A 98 -11.89 11.25 -5.73
C LYS A 98 -11.76 12.71 -5.33
N GLU A 99 -12.07 13.06 -4.09
CA GLU A 99 -11.95 14.43 -3.59
C GLU A 99 -10.48 14.87 -3.55
N LYS A 100 -9.59 13.96 -3.14
CA LYS A 100 -8.15 14.22 -3.06
C LYS A 100 -7.43 13.98 -4.39
N PHE A 101 -7.88 12.99 -5.15
CA PHE A 101 -7.19 12.44 -6.32
C PHE A 101 -8.11 12.38 -7.56
N PRO A 102 -8.69 13.51 -7.99
CA PRO A 102 -9.74 13.52 -9.01
C PRO A 102 -9.34 12.92 -10.36
N ARG A 103 -8.03 12.85 -10.64
CA ARG A 103 -7.46 12.37 -11.92
C ARG A 103 -7.14 10.87 -11.94
N PHE A 104 -7.18 10.20 -10.79
CA PHE A 104 -6.66 8.83 -10.67
C PHE A 104 -7.73 7.74 -10.68
N GLU A 105 -9.01 8.09 -10.51
CA GLU A 105 -10.13 7.14 -10.43
C GLU A 105 -10.18 6.19 -11.63
N GLU A 106 -10.16 6.74 -12.85
CA GLU A 106 -10.25 5.94 -14.08
C GLU A 106 -9.01 5.08 -14.32
N MET A 107 -7.82 5.60 -14.00
CA MET A 107 -6.57 4.83 -14.05
C MET A 107 -6.60 3.65 -13.08
N LEU A 108 -7.09 3.85 -11.86
CA LEU A 108 -7.20 2.80 -10.85
C LEU A 108 -8.25 1.75 -11.24
N LYS A 109 -9.34 2.13 -11.91
CA LYS A 109 -10.32 1.16 -12.46
C LYS A 109 -9.72 0.33 -13.59
N ALA A 110 -9.01 0.97 -14.52
CA ALA A 110 -8.47 0.33 -15.71
C ALA A 110 -7.23 -0.53 -15.43
N GLY A 111 -6.37 -0.07 -14.52
CA GLY A 111 -5.10 -0.71 -14.19
C GLY A 111 -5.21 -1.94 -13.29
N PHE A 112 -6.34 -2.10 -12.59
CA PHE A 112 -6.64 -3.27 -11.74
C PHE A 112 -8.00 -3.87 -12.13
N PRO A 113 -8.13 -4.40 -13.36
CA PRO A 113 -9.38 -4.93 -13.86
C PRO A 113 -9.85 -6.10 -13.00
N SER A 114 -11.18 -6.23 -12.91
CA SER A 114 -11.88 -7.24 -12.12
C SER A 114 -11.71 -8.65 -12.70
N PHE A 115 -10.52 -9.24 -12.61
CA PHE A 115 -10.34 -10.66 -12.78
C PHE A 115 -10.20 -11.25 -11.37
N TYR A 116 -11.23 -11.97 -10.91
CA TYR A 116 -11.39 -12.50 -9.54
C TYR A 116 -11.99 -11.53 -8.50
N THR A 117 -13.25 -11.14 -8.68
CA THR A 117 -14.18 -11.38 -7.57
C THR A 117 -14.51 -12.87 -7.66
N LYS A 118 -14.09 -13.69 -6.69
CA LYS A 118 -14.74 -15.01 -6.52
C LYS A 118 -16.24 -14.72 -6.50
N LYS A 119 -17.00 -15.36 -7.40
CA LYS A 119 -18.44 -15.51 -7.18
C LYS A 119 -18.55 -16.18 -5.82
N GLU A 120 -19.22 -15.50 -4.88
CA GLU A 120 -19.83 -16.20 -3.76
C GLU A 120 -20.93 -17.08 -4.39
N ASP A 121 -20.71 -18.39 -4.36
CA ASP A 121 -21.74 -19.40 -4.61
C ASP A 121 -22.55 -19.62 -3.31
#